data_AF-A0A7J3D5F7-F1
#
_entry.id   AF-A0A7J3D5F7-F1
#
_cell.length_a   1.000
_cell.length_b   1.000
_cell.length_c   1.000
_cell.angle_alpha   90.00
_cell.angle_beta   90.00
_cell.angle_gamma   90.00
#
_symmetry.space_group_name_H-M   'P 1'
#
loop_
_entity.id
_entity.type
_entity.pdbx_description
1 polymer ?
#
loop_
_entity_poly.entity_id
_entity_poly.type
_entity_poly.pdbx_seq_one_letter_code
_entity_poly.pdbx_strand_id
1 'polypeptide(L)' 'MNRGKVEAQLKGNTLRVYIYVLKKRKVGVREVQHALHLSNPSLAQYHLNKLRDMGLIREDGGAYEVVDEV' A
#
# COMPACT_ATOMS: atom_id res chain seq x y z
N MET A 1 -16.62 -1.28 -2.04
CA MET A 1 -15.48 -0.72 -2.79
C MET A 1 -15.94 -0.16 -4.14
N ASN A 2 -15.61 1.09 -4.52
CA ASN A 2 -15.95 1.60 -5.86
C ASN A 2 -14.86 1.17 -6.85
N ARG A 3 -15.13 0.09 -7.61
CA ARG A 3 -14.16 -0.54 -8.53
C ARG A 3 -13.58 0.44 -9.57
N GLY A 4 -14.42 1.28 -10.18
CA GLY A 4 -13.96 2.25 -11.19
C GLY A 4 -12.98 3.29 -10.65
N LYS A 5 -13.13 3.69 -9.37
CA LYS A 5 -12.21 4.61 -8.70
C LYS A 5 -10.86 3.95 -8.38
N VAL A 6 -10.86 2.66 -8.03
CA VAL A 6 -9.64 1.89 -7.76
C VAL A 6 -8.82 1.70 -9.03
N GLU A 7 -9.45 1.27 -10.12
CA GLU A 7 -8.78 1.05 -11.42
C GLU A 7 -8.07 2.31 -11.93
N ALA A 8 -8.69 3.48 -11.80
CA ALA A 8 -8.10 4.75 -12.23
C ALA A 8 -6.89 5.18 -11.38
N GLN A 9 -6.84 4.80 -10.10
CA GLN A 9 -5.85 5.27 -9.13
C GLN A 9 -4.71 4.29 -8.84
N LEU A 10 -4.95 3.00 -9.02
CA LEU A 10 -3.99 1.93 -8.75
C LEU A 10 -3.01 1.75 -9.91
N LYS A 11 -2.02 2.66 -9.95
CA LYS A 11 -0.97 2.67 -10.99
C LYS A 11 0.38 3.13 -10.43
N GLY A 12 1.44 2.88 -11.21
CA GLY A 12 2.80 3.28 -10.87
C GLY A 12 3.25 2.73 -9.51
N ASN A 13 3.86 3.58 -8.70
CA ASN A 13 4.35 3.19 -7.37
C ASN A 13 3.23 2.69 -6.43
N THR A 14 2.00 3.19 -6.56
CA THR A 14 0.87 2.73 -5.74
C THR A 14 0.59 1.24 -5.98
N LEU A 15 0.60 0.80 -7.25
CA LEU A 15 0.43 -0.60 -7.63
C LEU A 15 1.61 -1.45 -7.14
N ARG A 16 2.85 -0.96 -7.31
CA ARG A 16 4.07 -1.67 -6.83
C ARG A 16 4.02 -1.91 -5.32
N VAL A 17 3.62 -0.89 -4.55
CA VAL A 17 3.44 -0.98 -3.09
C VAL A 17 2.36 -2.00 -2.75
N TYR A 18 1.21 -1.95 -3.43
CA TYR A 18 0.12 -2.90 -3.18
C TYR A 18 0.53 -4.35 -3.40
N ILE A 19 1.17 -4.65 -4.54
CA ILE A 19 1.68 -6.00 -4.84
C ILE A 19 2.68 -6.45 -3.78
N TYR A 20 3.53 -5.55 -3.28
CA TYR A 20 4.46 -5.87 -2.20
C TYR A 20 3.72 -6.24 -0.91
N VAL A 21 2.71 -5.46 -0.52
CA VAL A 21 1.88 -5.75 0.67
C VAL A 21 1.13 -7.07 0.51
N LEU A 22 0.58 -7.36 -0.68
CA LEU A 22 -0.06 -8.65 -0.98
C LEU A 22 0.87 -9.85 -0.75
N LYS A 23 2.15 -9.72 -1.13
CA LYS A 23 3.16 -10.77 -0.96
C LYS A 23 3.60 -10.94 0.50
N LYS A 24 3.72 -9.84 1.24
CA LYS A 24 4.25 -9.83 2.62
C LYS A 24 3.18 -9.95 3.69
N ARG A 25 1.91 -9.69 3.34
CA ARG A 25 0.72 -9.64 4.20
C ARG A 25 0.72 -8.54 5.25
N LYS A 26 1.85 -8.22 5.87
CA LYS A 26 2.04 -7.11 6.81
C LYS A 26 3.39 -6.44 6.54
N VAL A 27 3.42 -5.10 6.44
CA VAL A 27 4.63 -4.34 6.09
C VAL A 27 4.78 -3.04 6.88
N GLY A 28 6.02 -2.63 7.09
CA GLY A 28 6.36 -1.30 7.61
C GLY A 28 6.71 -0.27 6.53
N VAL A 29 6.65 1.02 6.87
CA VAL A 29 6.96 2.12 5.94
C VAL A 29 8.39 2.06 5.40
N ARG A 30 9.38 1.91 6.30
CA ARG A 30 10.80 1.82 5.91
C ARG A 30 11.10 0.54 5.12
N GLU A 31 10.44 -0.56 5.48
CA GLU A 31 10.55 -1.82 4.74
C GLU A 31 10.11 -1.63 3.28
N VAL A 32 8.92 -1.05 3.05
CA VAL A 32 8.40 -0.75 1.72
C VAL A 32 9.33 0.19 0.95
N GLN A 33 9.84 1.23 1.62
CA GLN A 33 10.76 2.17 1.02
C GLN A 33 12.03 1.48 0.50
N HIS A 34 12.68 0.67 1.33
CA HIS A 34 13.90 -0.05 0.95
C HIS A 34 13.63 -1.10 -0.12
N ALA A 35 12.59 -1.92 0.05
CA ALA A 35 12.28 -3.03 -0.85
C ALA A 35 11.91 -2.57 -2.27
N LEU A 36 11.31 -1.37 -2.41
CA LEU A 36 10.86 -0.86 -3.70
C LEU A 36 11.72 0.29 -4.24
N HIS A 37 12.84 0.60 -3.56
CA HIS A 37 13.75 1.68 -3.90
C HIS A 37 13.02 3.03 -4.05
N LEU A 38 12.10 3.33 -3.12
CA LEU A 38 11.45 4.63 -3.09
C LEU A 38 12.42 5.67 -2.54
N SER A 39 12.31 6.89 -3.06
CA SER A 39 13.29 7.96 -2.80
C SER A 39 13.37 8.39 -1.34
N ASN A 40 12.30 8.22 -0.56
CA ASN A 40 12.26 8.55 0.86
C ASN A 40 11.11 7.81 1.58
N PRO A 41 11.18 7.67 2.93
CA PRO A 41 10.12 7.03 3.72
C PRO A 41 8.74 7.68 3.55
N SER A 42 8.69 9.00 3.39
CA SER A 42 7.42 9.74 3.22
C SER A 42 6.71 9.36 1.93
N LEU A 43 7.43 9.02 0.86
CA LEU A 43 6.84 8.53 -0.39
C LEU A 43 6.22 7.14 -0.22
N ALA A 44 6.87 6.25 0.54
CA ALA A 44 6.28 4.96 0.91
C ALA A 44 5.01 5.15 1.73
N GLN A 45 5.07 6.01 2.75
CA GLN A 45 3.94 6.36 3.60
C GLN A 45 2.76 6.93 2.78
N TYR A 46 3.04 7.80 1.82
CA TYR A 46 2.03 8.36 0.92
C TYR A 46 1.29 7.26 0.15
N HIS A 47 2.00 6.31 -0.45
CA HIS A 47 1.36 5.22 -1.19
C HIS A 47 0.59 4.24 -0.28
N LEU A 48 1.11 3.95 0.92
CA LEU A 48 0.41 3.13 1.92
C LEU A 48 -0.89 3.81 2.38
N ASN A 49 -0.84 5.11 2.71
CA ASN A 49 -2.04 5.88 3.05
C ASN A 49 -3.05 5.89 1.90
N LYS A 50 -2.58 6.10 0.66
CA LYS A 50 -3.46 6.08 -0.50
C LYS A 50 -4.16 4.74 -0.69
N LEU A 51 -3.47 3.62 -0.47
CA LEU A 51 -4.05 2.28 -0.52
C LEU A 51 -5.04 2.04 0.62
N ARG A 52 -4.75 2.55 1.82
CA ARG A 52 -5.66 2.53 2.97
C ARG A 52 -6.93 3.31 2.67
N ASP A 53 -6.81 4.49 2.11
CA ASP A 53 -7.94 5.35 1.74
C ASP A 53 -8.78 4.74 0.60
N MET A 54 -8.21 3.83 -0.21
CA MET A 54 -8.94 3.00 -1.18
C MET A 54 -9.61 1.77 -0.55
N GLY A 55 -9.34 1.46 0.71
CA GLY A 55 -9.83 0.27 1.41
C GLY A 55 -9.11 -1.03 1.04
N LEU A 56 -7.94 -0.96 0.39
CA LEU A 56 -7.18 -2.14 -0.05
C LEU A 56 -6.27 -2.71 1.04
N ILE A 57 -5.85 -1.85 1.97
CA ILE A 57 -5.03 -2.21 3.12
C ILE A 57 -5.57 -1.48 4.37
N ARG A 58 -5.21 -1.95 5.56
CA ARG A 58 -5.50 -1.28 6.84
C ARG A 58 -4.21 -1.07 7.62
N GLU A 59 -4.22 -0.08 8.51
CA GLU A 59 -3.12 0.20 9.41
C GLU A 59 -3.38 -0.43 10.78
N ASP A 60 -2.41 -1.17 11.30
CA ASP A 60 -2.45 -1.83 12.60
C ASP A 60 -1.09 -1.67 13.29
N GLY A 61 -1.06 -0.95 14.41
CA GLY A 61 0.15 -0.79 15.24
C GLY A 61 1.35 -0.18 14.50
N GLY A 62 1.13 0.69 13.51
CA GLY A 62 2.19 1.30 12.70
C GLY A 62 2.70 0.44 11.53
N ALA A 63 2.07 -0.72 11.31
CA ALA A 63 2.24 -1.54 10.12
C ALA A 63 0.99 -1.52 9.25
N TYR A 64 1.13 -1.94 7.99
CA TYR A 64 0.04 -2.00 7.02
C TYR A 64 -0.19 -3.43 6.57
N GLU A 65 -1.45 -3.85 6.52
CA GLU A 65 -1.84 -5.21 6.17
C GLU A 65 -2.99 -5.25 5.17
N VAL A 66 -3.03 -6.32 4.35
CA VAL A 66 -4.06 -6.49 3.33
C VAL A 66 -5.44 -6.62 3.99
N VAL A 67 -6.44 -5.97 3.40
CA VAL A 67 -7.84 -6.28 3.71
C VAL A 67 -8.22 -7.49 2.86
N ASP A 68 -8.31 -8.67 3.48
CA ASP A 68 -8.93 -9.82 2.82
C ASP A 68 -10.44 -9.54 2.80
N GLU A 69 -10.96 -9.03 1.68
CA GLU A 69 -12.40 -9.12 1.41
C GLU A 69 -12.74 -10.61 1.25
N VAL A 70 -13.54 -11.15 2.19
CA VAL A 70 -14.12 -12.50 2.12
C VAL A 70 -15.30 -12.50 1.16
#